data_AF-A0A349YJR4-F1
#
_entry.id   AF-A0A349YJR4-F1
#
_cell.length_a   1.000
_cell.length_b   1.000
_cell.length_c   1.000
_cell.angle_alpha   90.00
_cell.angle_beta   90.00
_cell.angle_gamma   90.00
#
_symmetry.space_group_name_H-M   'P 1'
#
loop_
_entity.id
_entity.type
_entity.pdbx_description
1 polymer ?
#
loop_
_entity_poly.entity_id
_entity_poly.type
_entity_poly.pdbx_seq_one_letter_code
_entity_poly.pdbx_strand_id
1 'polypeptide(L)' 'MATNKNLSTIDEKFQKDKLSFNLVTNDNLICKDCRNRFKDKGMPCNTSKCVKYEVKPDEVLDGGECVEYDVEYDKE' A
#
# COMPACT_ATOMS: atom_id res chain seq x y z
N MET A 1 -17.92 34.21 11.55
CA MET A 1 -16.60 34.88 11.46
C MET A 1 -15.77 34.09 10.47
N ALA A 2 -15.58 34.60 9.25
CA ALA A 2 -14.78 33.93 8.23
C ALA A 2 -13.30 34.24 8.49
N THR A 3 -12.53 33.25 8.92
CA THR A 3 -11.08 33.37 9.03
C THR A 3 -10.48 33.41 7.64
N ASN A 4 -9.98 34.58 7.23
CA ASN A 4 -9.09 34.73 6.07
C ASN A 4 -7.78 34.01 6.35
N LYS A 5 -7.76 32.69 6.15
CA LYS A 5 -6.51 31.94 6.01
C LYS A 5 -6.03 32.19 4.59
N ASN A 6 -4.92 32.92 4.45
CA ASN A 6 -4.13 32.91 3.22
C ASN A 6 -3.72 31.45 2.97
N LEU A 7 -4.50 30.75 2.14
CA LEU A 7 -4.18 29.41 1.69
C LEU A 7 -2.88 29.51 0.90
N SER A 8 -1.90 28.67 1.23
CA SER A 8 -0.69 28.60 0.44
C SER A 8 -1.05 28.11 -0.97
N THR A 9 -0.25 28.46 -1.98
CA THR A 9 -0.45 27.99 -3.36
C THR A 9 -0.56 26.46 -3.46
N ILE A 10 0.05 25.75 -2.50
CA ILE A 10 -0.04 24.30 -2.36
C ILE A 10 -1.44 23.87 -1.94
N ASP A 11 -2.06 24.56 -0.98
CA ASP A 11 -3.40 24.21 -0.51
C ASP A 11 -4.47 24.42 -1.58
N GLU A 12 -4.34 25.48 -2.40
CA GLU A 12 -5.24 25.70 -3.54
C GLU A 12 -5.10 24.62 -4.62
N LYS A 13 -3.87 24.13 -4.83
CA LYS A 13 -3.61 23.03 -5.75
C LYS A 13 -4.23 21.73 -5.23
N PHE A 14 -4.03 21.40 -3.96
CA PHE A 14 -4.65 20.24 -3.31
C PHE A 14 -6.19 20.26 -3.39
N GLN A 15 -6.82 21.43 -3.27
CA GLN A 15 -8.28 21.55 -3.40
C GLN A 15 -8.78 21.34 -4.84
N LYS A 16 -7.96 21.66 -5.84
CA LYS A 16 -8.30 21.52 -7.27
C LYS A 16 -7.96 20.15 -7.82
N ASP A 17 -6.98 19.47 -7.23
CA ASP A 17 -6.55 18.15 -7.67
C ASP A 17 -7.67 17.12 -7.44
N LYS A 18 -7.98 16.36 -8.49
CA LYS A 18 -8.99 15.32 -8.43
C LYS A 18 -8.45 14.13 -7.63
N LEU A 19 -9.00 13.89 -6.45
CA LEU A 19 -8.69 12.69 -5.67
C LEU A 19 -9.25 11.45 -6.38
N SER A 20 -8.39 10.44 -6.57
CA SER A 20 -8.79 9.13 -7.07
C SER A 20 -8.46 8.07 -6.02
N PHE A 21 -9.47 7.30 -5.61
CA PHE A 21 -9.29 6.15 -4.74
C PHE A 21 -9.12 4.91 -5.61
N ASN A 22 -7.89 4.45 -5.75
CA ASN A 22 -7.59 3.21 -6.47
C ASN A 22 -7.34 2.10 -5.45
N LEU A 23 -7.89 0.91 -5.72
CA LEU A 23 -7.60 -0.27 -4.91
C LEU A 23 -6.17 -0.74 -5.21
N VAL A 24 -5.35 -0.84 -4.17
CA VAL A 24 -4.00 -1.41 -4.29
C VAL A 24 -4.12 -2.94 -4.35
N THR A 25 -3.61 -3.51 -5.44
CA THR A 25 -3.52 -4.96 -5.66
C THR A 25 -2.09 -5.44 -5.48
N ASN A 26 -1.89 -6.75 -5.43
CA ASN A 26 -0.57 -7.38 -5.38
C ASN A 26 0.31 -6.94 -6.55
N ASP A 27 -0.27 -6.63 -7.72
CA ASP A 27 0.47 -6.16 -8.90
C ASP A 27 1.12 -4.79 -8.68
N ASN A 28 0.64 -4.02 -7.71
CA ASN A 28 1.22 -2.74 -7.32
C ASN A 28 2.37 -2.87 -6.32
N LEU A 29 2.55 -4.03 -5.68
CA LEU A 29 3.58 -4.22 -4.66
C LEU A 29 4.90 -4.69 -5.27
N ILE A 30 6.01 -4.33 -4.62
CA ILE A 30 7.33 -4.87 -5.01
C ILE A 30 7.37 -6.39 -4.87
N CYS A 31 6.64 -6.93 -3.90
CA CYS A 31 6.62 -8.35 -3.62
C CYS A 31 5.62 -9.13 -4.50
N LYS A 32 5.23 -8.59 -5.66
CA LYS A 32 4.20 -9.15 -6.54
C LYS A 32 4.48 -10.58 -7.01
N ASP A 33 5.74 -11.02 -7.01
CA ASP A 33 6.14 -12.38 -7.42
C ASP A 33 6.48 -13.29 -6.22
N CYS A 34 6.36 -12.80 -4.99
CA CYS A 34 6.65 -13.57 -3.77
C CYS A 34 5.66 -14.74 -3.61
N ARG A 35 6.15 -15.91 -3.24
CA ARG A 35 5.33 -17.12 -2.97
C ARG A 35 4.53 -17.01 -1.67
N ASN A 36 5.00 -16.19 -0.74
CA ASN A 36 4.35 -15.97 0.55
C ASN A 36 3.10 -15.07 0.44
N ARG A 37 2.85 -14.42 -0.72
CA ARG A 37 1.71 -13.50 -0.90
C ARG A 37 0.37 -14.24 -0.88
N PHE A 38 -0.64 -13.62 -0.29
CA PHE A 38 -2.01 -14.11 -0.42
C PHE A 38 -2.65 -13.59 -1.71
N LYS A 39 -3.56 -14.36 -2.29
CA LYS A 39 -4.36 -13.90 -3.45
C LYS A 39 -5.30 -12.79 -2.98
N ASP A 40 -5.19 -11.64 -3.62
CA ASP A 40 -5.94 -10.41 -3.35
C ASP A 40 -7.22 -10.29 -4.17
N LYS A 41 -7.38 -11.11 -5.22
CA LYS A 41 -8.59 -11.13 -6.05
C LYS A 41 -9.82 -11.50 -5.21
N GLY A 42 -10.72 -10.53 -5.02
CA GLY A 42 -12.00 -10.72 -4.34
C GLY A 42 -11.92 -10.84 -2.82
N MET A 43 -10.75 -10.62 -2.21
CA MET A 43 -10.57 -10.63 -0.75
C MET A 43 -9.96 -9.31 -0.28
N PRO A 44 -10.71 -8.46 0.43
CA PRO A 44 -10.17 -7.22 0.96
C PRO A 44 -9.04 -7.51 1.96
N CYS A 45 -8.08 -6.59 2.05
CA CYS A 45 -6.94 -6.62 2.98
C CYS A 45 -5.88 -7.71 2.72
N ASN A 46 -6.02 -8.60 1.73
CA ASN A 46 -4.97 -9.58 1.46
C ASN A 46 -3.69 -8.95 0.90
N THR A 47 -3.79 -7.81 0.22
CA THR A 47 -2.62 -7.04 -0.24
C THR A 47 -1.74 -6.58 0.94
N SER A 48 -2.32 -6.29 2.11
CA SER A 48 -1.58 -5.86 3.30
C SER A 48 -1.03 -7.00 4.15
N LYS A 49 -1.22 -8.25 3.73
CA LYS A 49 -0.81 -9.44 4.48
C LYS A 49 -0.05 -10.44 3.62
N CYS A 50 0.69 -11.33 4.25
CA CYS A 50 1.28 -12.50 3.62
C CYS A 50 1.54 -13.58 4.68
N VAL A 51 2.11 -14.71 4.30
CA VAL A 51 2.50 -15.77 5.26
C VAL A 51 3.48 -15.24 6.32
N LYS A 52 4.30 -14.24 5.95
CA LYS A 52 5.37 -13.67 6.80
C LYS A 52 4.90 -12.52 7.68
N TYR A 53 3.94 -11.73 7.18
CA TYR A 53 3.45 -10.54 7.84
C TYR A 53 1.95 -10.63 8.03
N GLU A 54 1.50 -10.63 9.28
CA GLU A 54 0.09 -10.44 9.60
C GLU A 54 -0.40 -9.05 9.18
N VAL A 55 0.49 -8.06 9.24
CA VAL A 55 0.36 -6.72 8.65
C VAL A 55 1.74 -6.34 8.12
N LYS A 56 1.83 -6.04 6.82
CA LYS A 56 3.08 -5.60 6.20
C LYS A 56 3.51 -4.24 6.76
N PRO A 57 4.82 -4.01 6.94
CA PRO A 57 5.34 -2.67 7.24
C PRO A 57 4.93 -1.66 6.16
N ASP A 58 4.73 -0.42 6.56
CA ASP A 58 4.35 0.67 5.65
C ASP A 58 5.41 0.86 4.57
N GLU A 59 6.70 0.70 4.90
CA GLU A 59 7.79 0.79 3.94
C GLU A 59 7.64 -0.21 2.79
N VAL A 60 7.12 -1.41 3.06
CA VAL A 60 6.88 -2.43 2.03
C VAL A 60 5.65 -2.10 1.20
N LEU A 61 4.60 -1.54 1.82
CA LEU A 61 3.36 -1.14 1.14
C LEU A 61 3.57 0.08 0.23
N ASP A 62 4.46 0.98 0.62
CA ASP A 62 4.85 2.16 -0.15
C ASP A 62 5.87 1.86 -1.25
N GLY A 63 6.22 0.57 -1.45
CA GLY A 63 7.08 0.10 -2.53
C GLY A 63 8.56 -0.08 -2.18
N GLY A 64 8.92 0.02 -0.90
CA GLY A 64 10.24 -0.30 -0.37
C GLY A 64 10.52 -1.80 -0.28
N GLU A 65 11.78 -2.15 -0.01
CA GLU A 65 12.24 -3.54 -0.01
C GLU A 65 11.61 -4.39 1.11
N CYS A 66 11.39 -5.67 0.82
CA CYS A 66 10.88 -6.65 1.78
C CYS A 66 11.97 -7.65 2.14
N VAL A 67 12.37 -7.70 3.42
CA VAL A 67 13.43 -8.60 3.91
C VAL A 67 13.07 -10.09 3.84
N GLU A 68 11.78 -10.43 3.73
CA GLU A 68 11.28 -11.81 3.69
C GLU A 68 10.92 -12.28 2.27
N TYR A 69 11.31 -11.53 1.24
CA TYR A 69 10.88 -11.76 -0.14
C TYR A 69 11.31 -13.14 -0.68
N ASP A 70 12.55 -13.55 -0.39
CA ASP A 70 13.17 -14.79 -0.88
C ASP A 70 13.16 -15.93 0.15
N VAL A 71 12.55 -15.73 1.31
CA VAL A 71 12.54 -16.75 2.36
C VAL A 71 11.38 -17.71 2.12
N GLU A 72 11.68 -18.85 1.48
CA GLU A 72 10.75 -19.97 1.34
C GLU A 72 10.42 -20.56 2.72
N TYR A 73 9.15 -20.90 2.95
CA TYR A 73 8.71 -21.60 4.17
C TYR A 73 8.25 -23.00 3.77
N ASP A 74 8.97 -24.02 4.22
CA ASP A 74 8.46 -25.39 4.23
C ASP A 74 7.48 -25.49 5.40
N LYS A 75 6.21 -25.69 5.09
CA LYS A 75 5.23 -26.10 6.11
C LYS A 75 5.48 -27.59 6.37
N GLU A 76 6.11 -27.89 7.51
CA GLU A 76 6.02 -29.23 8.12
C GLU A 76 4.58 -29.58 8.50
#